data_AF-F0WY70-F1
#
_entry.id   AF-F0WY70-F1
#
_cell.length_a   1.000
_cell.length_b   1.000
_cell.length_c   1.000
_cell.angle_alpha   90.00
_cell.angle_beta   90.00
_cell.angle_gamma   90.00
#
_symmetry.space_group_name_H-M   'P 1'
#
loop_
_entity.id
_entity.type
_entity.pdbx_description
1 polymer ?
#
loop_
_entity_poly.entity_id
_entity_poly.type
_entity_poly.pdbx_seq_one_letter_code
_entity_poly.pdbx_strand_id
1 'polypeptide(L)'
;MAETYQLSEFFPRVTKECTKVANEFFDCFYTNGKQEKGVEDSDIGNRALQICEKSLRKYNQCIDQSASRREKALTRAPEAYRVRE
;
A
#
# COMPACT_ATOMS: atom_id res chain seq x y z
N MET A 1 15.85 -4.73 -17.73
CA MET A 1 15.66 -4.75 -16.27
C MET A 1 14.19 -5.04 -16.06
N ALA A 2 13.82 -6.19 -15.48
CA ALA A 2 12.41 -6.48 -15.23
C ALA A 2 11.94 -5.56 -14.09
N GLU A 3 11.15 -4.54 -14.42
CA GLU A 3 10.54 -3.67 -13.42
C GLU A 3 9.59 -4.52 -12.57
N THR A 4 10.01 -4.84 -11.35
CA THR A 4 9.21 -5.60 -10.40
C THR A 4 8.18 -4.66 -9.78
N TYR A 5 6.91 -4.82 -10.19
CA TYR A 5 5.78 -4.07 -9.65
C TYR A 5 5.44 -4.56 -8.24
N GLN A 6 6.19 -4.10 -7.25
CA GLN A 6 5.98 -4.45 -5.85
C GLN A 6 5.03 -3.47 -5.17
N LEU A 7 4.10 -4.02 -4.40
CA LEU A 7 3.26 -3.26 -3.47
C LEU A 7 4.10 -2.79 -2.28
N SER A 8 3.72 -1.64 -1.70
CA SER A 8 4.32 -1.17 -0.45
C SER A 8 4.16 -2.23 0.66
N GLU A 9 5.15 -2.33 1.54
CA GLU A 9 5.16 -3.24 2.70
C GLU A 9 3.96 -3.02 3.66
N PHE A 10 3.35 -1.84 3.59
CA PHE A 10 2.18 -1.48 4.39
C PHE A 10 0.84 -1.85 3.73
N PHE A 11 0.84 -2.43 2.53
CA PHE A 11 -0.35 -2.96 1.88
C PHE A 11 -1.03 -4.05 2.74
N PRO A 12 -2.37 -4.17 2.78
CA PRO A 12 -3.42 -3.39 2.11
C PRO A 12 -3.91 -2.20 2.94
N ARG A 13 -3.06 -1.55 3.74
CA ARG A 13 -3.50 -0.39 4.52
C ARG A 13 -3.85 0.78 3.59
N VAL A 14 -4.91 1.48 3.96
CA VAL A 14 -5.32 2.74 3.35
C VAL A 14 -5.47 3.76 4.47
N THR A 15 -4.54 4.70 4.54
CA THR A 15 -4.67 5.85 5.44
C THR A 15 -5.70 6.83 4.87
N LYS A 16 -6.39 7.57 5.74
CA LYS A 16 -7.46 8.50 5.32
C LYS A 16 -7.00 9.51 4.25
N GLU A 17 -5.73 9.89 4.29
CA GLU A 17 -5.09 10.83 3.36
C GLU A 17 -4.83 10.18 1.98
N CYS A 18 -4.63 8.86 1.94
CA CYS A 18 -4.33 8.11 0.73
C CYS A 18 -5.56 7.42 0.10
N THR A 19 -6.75 7.57 0.68
CA THR A 19 -7.99 6.92 0.20
C THR A 19 -8.27 7.18 -1.28
N LYS A 20 -8.07 8.42 -1.76
CA LYS A 20 -8.33 8.77 -3.15
C LYS A 20 -7.42 8.00 -4.12
N VAL A 21 -6.11 8.07 -3.89
CA VAL A 21 -5.11 7.37 -4.73
C VAL A 21 -5.21 5.85 -4.59
N ALA A 22 -5.60 5.35 -3.41
CA ALA A 22 -5.86 3.93 -3.20
C ALA A 22 -7.05 3.45 -4.02
N ASN A 23 -8.18 4.19 -4.01
CA ASN A 23 -9.35 3.83 -4.81
C ASN A 23 -9.03 3.83 -6.30
N GLU A 24 -8.28 4.81 -6.82
CA GLU A 24 -7.84 4.82 -8.22
C GLU A 24 -6.99 3.59 -8.59
N PHE A 25 -6.12 3.13 -7.68
CA PHE A 25 -5.35 1.90 -7.88
C PHE A 25 -6.23 0.65 -7.82
N PHE A 26 -7.04 0.50 -6.78
CA PHE A 26 -7.87 -0.69 -6.58
C PHE A 26 -8.94 -0.85 -7.66
N ASP A 27 -9.53 0.24 -8.15
CA ASP A 27 -10.51 0.20 -9.24
C ASP A 27 -9.88 -0.27 -10.56
N CYS A 28 -8.68 0.25 -10.87
CA CYS A 28 -7.90 -0.20 -12.02
C CYS A 28 -7.50 -1.67 -11.88
N PHE A 29 -7.00 -2.06 -10.71
CA PHE A 29 -6.55 -3.43 -10.45
C PHE A 29 -7.71 -4.42 -10.49
N TYR A 30 -8.87 -4.07 -9.93
CA TYR A 30 -10.06 -4.91 -9.99
C TYR A 30 -10.58 -5.05 -11.42
N THR A 31 -10.57 -3.99 -12.21
CA THR A 31 -11.04 -4.03 -13.60
C THR A 31 -10.15 -4.91 -14.49
N ASN A 32 -8.82 -4.83 -14.32
CA ASN A 32 -7.85 -5.54 -15.18
C ASN A 32 -7.37 -6.87 -14.62
N GLY A 33 -7.49 -7.09 -13.30
CA GLY A 33 -7.04 -8.29 -12.59
C GLY A 33 -8.15 -9.27 -12.27
N LYS A 34 -9.39 -9.00 -12.69
CA LYS A 34 -10.52 -9.90 -12.48
C LYS A 34 -10.41 -11.10 -13.40
N GLN A 35 -10.28 -12.29 -12.81
CA GLN A 35 -10.36 -13.54 -13.53
C GLN A 35 -11.78 -13.77 -14.06
N GLU A 36 -11.87 -14.15 -15.33
CA GLU A 36 -13.12 -14.62 -15.91
C GLU A 36 -13.48 -16.00 -15.34
N LYS A 37 -14.78 -16.26 -15.20
CA LYS A 37 -15.25 -17.53 -14.63
C LYS A 37 -14.79 -18.70 -15.50
N GLY A 38 -14.03 -19.62 -14.89
CA GLY A 38 -13.55 -20.82 -15.56
C GLY A 38 -12.20 -20.67 -16.28
N VAL A 39 -11.58 -19.48 -16.23
CA VAL A 39 -10.22 -19.25 -16.75
C VAL A 39 -9.28 -19.00 -15.58
N GLU A 40 -8.40 -19.96 -15.31
CA GLU A 40 -7.31 -19.78 -14.37
C GLU A 40 -6.12 -19.17 -15.11
N ASP A 41 -5.93 -17.87 -14.95
CA ASP A 41 -4.79 -17.15 -15.49
C ASP A 41 -3.97 -16.61 -14.31
N SER A 42 -2.92 -17.34 -13.96
CA SER A 42 -2.07 -17.03 -12.80
C SER A 42 -1.31 -15.71 -12.96
N ASP A 43 -1.21 -15.17 -14.18
CA ASP A 43 -0.44 -13.96 -14.49
C ASP A 43 -1.31 -12.70 -14.62
N ILE A 44 -2.63 -12.83 -14.59
CA ILE A 44 -3.56 -11.70 -14.73
C ILE A 44 -3.33 -10.63 -13.66
N GLY A 45 -2.92 -11.04 -12.45
CA GLY A 45 -2.55 -10.13 -11.37
C GLY A 45 -1.30 -9.31 -11.71
N ASN A 46 -0.25 -9.96 -12.26
CA ASN A 46 0.97 -9.26 -12.68
C ASN A 46 0.69 -8.29 -13.83
N ARG A 47 -0.12 -8.71 -14.81
CA ARG A 47 -0.55 -7.84 -15.92
C ARG A 47 -1.38 -6.66 -15.43
N ALA A 48 -2.27 -6.87 -14.47
CA ALA A 48 -3.02 -5.78 -13.85
C ALA A 48 -2.10 -4.79 -13.13
N LEU A 49 -1.07 -5.26 -12.42
CA LEU A 49 -0.07 -4.39 -11.79
C LEU A 49 0.72 -3.56 -12.83
N GLN A 50 1.08 -4.16 -13.97
CA GLN A 50 1.73 -3.47 -15.09
C GLN A 50 0.84 -2.37 -15.67
N ILE A 51 -0.43 -2.69 -15.96
CA ILE A 51 -1.39 -1.74 -16.52
C ILE A 51 -1.64 -0.59 -15.54
N CYS A 52 -1.75 -0.90 -14.25
CA CYS A 52 -2.07 0.06 -13.20
C CYS A 52 -0.81 0.69 -12.54
N GLU A 53 0.37 0.59 -13.16
CA GLU A 53 1.65 1.08 -12.62
C GLU A 53 1.55 2.52 -12.09
N LYS A 54 0.94 3.42 -12.87
CA LYS A 54 0.88 4.85 -12.52
C LYS A 54 0.13 5.07 -11.22
N SER A 55 -0.98 4.37 -11.03
CA SER A 55 -1.79 4.44 -9.81
C SER A 55 -1.09 3.72 -8.65
N LEU A 56 -0.43 2.59 -8.93
CA LEU A 56 0.37 1.84 -7.97
C LEU A 56 1.50 2.69 -7.37
N ARG A 57 2.26 3.40 -8.21
CA ARG A 57 3.34 4.31 -7.75
C ARG A 57 2.82 5.40 -6.82
N LYS A 58 1.69 6.04 -7.18
CA LYS A 58 1.05 7.07 -6.35
C LYS A 58 0.55 6.52 -5.02
N TYR A 59 -0.08 5.34 -5.05
CA TYR A 59 -0.53 4.65 -3.85
C TYR A 59 0.66 4.33 -2.92
N ASN A 60 1.70 3.68 -3.45
CA ASN A 60 2.90 3.31 -2.70
C ASN A 60 3.56 4.55 -2.08
N GLN A 61 3.75 5.61 -2.85
CA GLN A 61 4.35 6.85 -2.35
C GLN A 61 3.54 7.48 -1.21
N CYS A 62 2.21 7.51 -1.33
CA CYS A 62 1.35 8.09 -0.30
C CYS A 62 1.37 7.25 0.98
N ILE A 63 1.26 5.93 0.83
CA ILE A 63 1.24 5.01 1.96
C ILE A 63 2.55 5.02 2.71
N ASP A 64 3.68 4.94 2.00
CA ASP A 64 5.02 5.00 2.57
C ASP A 64 5.21 6.27 3.41
N GLN A 65 4.88 7.43 2.85
CA GLN A 65 4.92 8.71 3.58
C GLN A 65 4.00 8.74 4.80
N SER A 66 2.79 8.20 4.67
CA SER A 66 1.82 8.17 5.77
C SER A 66 2.23 7.20 6.88
N ALA A 67 2.91 6.11 6.52
CA ALA A 67 3.44 5.11 7.44
C ALA A 67 4.64 5.67 8.22
N SER A 68 5.59 6.32 7.55
CA SER A 68 6.72 6.99 8.20
C SER A 68 6.27 8.10 9.16
N ARG A 69 5.18 8.83 8.86
CA ARG A 69 4.62 9.83 9.79
C ARG A 69 4.00 9.24 11.06
N ARG A 70 3.55 7.98 11.02
CA ARG A 70 2.99 7.29 12.18
C ARG A 70 4.03 6.70 13.11
N GLU A 71 5.30 6.71 12.71
CA GLU A 71 6.43 6.52 13.61
C GLU A 71 6.64 7.77 14.48
N LYS A 72 5.57 8.23 15.16
CA LYS A 72 5.76 9.06 16.34
C LYS A 72 6.54 8.19 17.30
N ALA A 73 7.84 8.48 17.39
CA ALA A 73 8.75 7.92 18.35
C ALA A 73 7.98 7.76 19.66
N LEU A 74 7.84 6.52 20.13
CA LEU A 74 7.41 6.25 21.49
C LEU A 74 8.45 6.94 22.38
N THR A 75 8.23 8.22 22.69
CA THR A 75 9.12 8.98 23.51
C THR A 75 9.07 8.33 24.88
N ARG A 76 10.23 7.83 25.32
CA ARG A 76 10.40 7.32 26.67
C ARG A 76 9.81 8.36 27.62
N ALA A 77 8.87 7.94 28.47
CA ALA A 77 8.28 8.84 29.46
C ALA A 77 9.41 9.58 30.21
N PRO A 78 9.27 10.89 30.47
CA PRO A 78 10.28 11.65 31.18
C PRO A 78 10.58 10.98 32.52
N GLU A 79 11.86 10.98 32.90
CA GLU A 79 12.38 10.21 34.04
C GLU A 79 11.67 10.51 35.37
N ALA A 80 11.08 11.72 35.49
CA ALA A 80 10.25 12.15 36.61
C ALA A 80 8.99 11.29 36.86
N TYR A 81 8.53 10.52 35.87
CA TYR A 81 7.36 9.65 35.98
C TYR A 81 7.71 8.16 36.08
N ARG A 82 9.00 7.80 36.16
CA ARG A 82 9.45 6.42 36.29
C ARG A 82 9.36 5.99 37.76
N VAL A 83 8.17 5.60 38.20
CA VAL A 83 7.95 5.05 39.54
C VAL A 83 8.74 3.75 39.69
N ARG A 84 9.66 3.71 40.66
CA ARG A 84 10.22 2.48 41.22
C ARG A 84 9.62 2.33 42.61
N GLU A 85 8.56 1.55 42.71
CA GLU A 85 8.04 0.96 43.95
C GLU A 85 7.67 -0.50 43.67
#